data_AF-A0A420WC72-F1
#
_entry.id   AF-A0A420WC72-F1
#
_cell.length_a   1.000
_cell.length_b   1.000
_cell.length_c   1.000
_cell.angle_alpha   90.00
_cell.angle_beta   90.00
_cell.angle_gamma   90.00
#
_symmetry.space_group_name_H-M   'P 1'
#
loop_
_entity.id
_entity.type
_entity.pdbx_description
1 polymer ?
#
loop_
_entity_poly.entity_id
_entity_poly.type
_entity_poly.pdbx_seq_one_letter_code
_entity_poly.pdbx_strand_id
1 'polypeptide(L)'
;MLLKIPDILSREQLAKLRMELNRTQFQDGTVTGKKGLKQNLQSDQSSQQLPQLLQTITNALLGADGFTMYALPRKLHIVFNRYDVGMHYGEHIDAALIGPSQDKAVRSDVSFTLFLSDPASYEGGELVMVTPYGEHFCKEPAGTVVIYPSLVLHRVEPVRKGTRLAAIGWAQSFIRDPLQREMAYEMDRLRRDLAAEMPGSPYLERFGRIHQNAMRMWTDN
;
A
#
# COMPACT_ATOMS: atom_id res chain seq x y z
N MET A 1 -7.01 0.97 -11.24
CA MET A 1 -6.81 -0.42 -10.78
C MET A 1 -6.81 -0.56 -9.26
N LEU A 2 -7.35 -1.65 -8.71
CA LEU A 2 -7.19 -2.10 -7.31
C LEU A 2 -6.52 -3.48 -7.35
N LEU A 3 -5.37 -3.66 -6.70
CA LEU A 3 -4.67 -4.94 -6.65
C LEU A 3 -4.56 -5.47 -5.22
N LYS A 4 -4.63 -6.79 -5.09
CA LYS A 4 -4.39 -7.53 -3.85
C LYS A 4 -3.23 -8.49 -4.10
N ILE A 5 -2.17 -8.37 -3.30
CA ILE A 5 -0.95 -9.17 -3.44
C ILE A 5 -0.76 -9.94 -2.13
N PRO A 6 -1.06 -11.25 -2.11
CA PRO A 6 -0.98 -12.05 -0.89
C PRO A 6 0.47 -12.36 -0.52
N ASP A 7 0.65 -12.75 0.74
CA ASP A 7 1.85 -13.44 1.24
C ASP A 7 3.19 -12.74 0.97
N ILE A 8 3.23 -11.40 1.02
CA ILE A 8 4.49 -10.64 0.81
C ILE A 8 5.46 -10.76 1.99
N LEU A 9 5.00 -11.29 3.12
CA LEU A 9 5.79 -11.59 4.31
C LEU A 9 5.74 -13.09 4.59
N SER A 10 6.89 -13.68 4.93
CA SER A 10 6.92 -15.04 5.47
C SER A 10 6.20 -15.09 6.82
N ARG A 11 5.73 -16.28 7.22
CA ARG A 11 5.10 -16.49 8.53
C ARG A 11 6.01 -16.06 9.69
N GLU A 12 7.31 -16.32 9.57
CA GLU A 12 8.31 -15.93 10.57
C GLU A 12 8.49 -14.41 10.63
N GLN A 13 8.58 -13.74 9.48
CA GLN A 13 8.66 -12.28 9.40
C GLN A 13 7.41 -11.63 10.00
N LEU A 14 6.22 -12.13 9.66
CA LEU A 14 4.95 -11.62 10.19
C LEU A 14 4.85 -11.82 11.71
N ALA A 15 5.22 -13.00 12.23
CA ALA A 15 5.20 -13.27 13.66
C ALA A 15 6.17 -12.36 14.43
N LYS A 16 7.40 -12.20 13.93
CA LYS A 16 8.40 -11.31 14.53
C LYS A 16 7.93 -9.86 14.51
N LEU A 17 7.42 -9.39 13.37
CA LEU A 17 6.93 -8.03 13.21
C LEU A 17 5.76 -7.72 14.17
N ARG A 18 4.80 -8.64 14.32
CA ARG A 18 3.72 -8.52 15.31
C ARG A 18 4.25 -8.45 16.75
N MET A 19 5.23 -9.28 17.10
CA MET A 19 5.84 -9.28 18.43
C MET A 19 6.51 -7.94 18.76
N GLU A 20 7.28 -7.39 17.81
CA GLU A 20 7.98 -6.12 17.97
C GLU A 20 6.99 -4.93 17.97
N LEU A 21 5.96 -4.96 17.13
CA LEU A 21 4.91 -3.93 17.13
C LEU A 21 4.10 -3.91 18.43
N ASN A 22 3.87 -5.05 19.08
CA ASN A 22 3.24 -5.09 20.41
C ASN A 22 4.08 -4.41 21.50
N ARG A 23 5.38 -4.23 21.28
CA ARG A 23 6.31 -3.52 22.18
C ARG A 23 6.59 -2.08 21.74
N THR A 24 6.10 -1.69 20.56
CA THR A 24 6.27 -0.35 20.01
C THR A 24 5.23 0.58 20.62
N GLN A 25 5.64 1.80 20.95
CA GLN A 25 4.70 2.82 21.42
C GLN A 25 3.85 3.33 20.24
N PHE A 26 2.55 3.37 20.48
CA PHE A 26 1.56 3.92 19.58
C PHE A 26 1.00 5.19 20.21
N GLN A 27 0.94 6.27 19.43
CA GLN A 27 0.42 7.55 19.85
C GLN A 27 -0.89 7.88 19.12
N ASP A 28 -1.63 8.86 19.64
CA ASP A 28 -2.88 9.31 19.04
C ASP A 28 -2.66 9.78 17.59
N GLY A 29 -3.28 9.07 16.65
CA GLY A 29 -3.21 9.35 15.23
C GLY A 29 -4.21 10.40 14.76
N THR A 30 -5.03 10.99 15.65
CA THR A 30 -5.94 12.11 15.32
C THR A 30 -5.17 13.34 14.82
N VAL A 31 -3.91 13.49 15.22
CA VAL A 31 -3.01 14.58 14.80
C VAL A 31 -2.69 14.50 13.30
N THR A 32 -2.70 13.29 12.73
CA THR A 32 -2.38 13.02 11.32
C THR A 32 -3.66 12.73 10.54
N GLY A 33 -4.51 13.75 10.35
CA GLY A 33 -5.73 13.59 9.57
C GLY A 33 -6.68 14.77 9.73
N LYS A 34 -7.88 14.65 9.15
CA LYS A 34 -8.92 15.66 9.33
C LYS A 34 -9.50 15.55 10.75
N LYS A 35 -9.38 16.63 11.53
CA LYS A 35 -9.86 16.69 12.92
C LYS A 35 -11.33 16.29 13.01
N GLY A 36 -11.65 15.37 13.92
CA GLY A 36 -13.00 14.84 14.14
C GLY A 36 -13.44 13.71 13.19
N LEU A 37 -12.64 13.39 12.18
CA LEU A 37 -12.93 12.30 11.21
C LEU A 37 -12.15 11.01 11.52
N LYS A 38 -11.08 11.11 12.29
CA LYS A 38 -10.12 10.03 12.53
C LYS A 38 -9.97 9.76 14.01
N GLN A 39 -10.05 8.49 14.39
CA GLN A 39 -9.71 8.00 15.73
C GLN A 39 -8.95 6.70 15.54
N ASN A 40 -7.62 6.74 15.64
CA ASN A 40 -6.77 5.56 15.60
C ASN A 40 -5.47 5.84 16.35
N LEU A 41 -4.59 4.85 16.39
CA LEU A 41 -3.22 5.04 16.85
C LEU A 41 -2.22 4.84 15.71
N GLN A 42 -1.09 5.53 15.78
CA GLN A 42 0.02 5.35 14.84
C GLN A 42 1.34 5.13 15.58
N SER A 43 2.27 4.41 14.95
CA SER A 43 3.61 4.18 15.51
C SER A 43 4.31 5.51 15.80
N ASP A 44 4.84 5.65 17.02
CA ASP A 44 5.67 6.79 17.38
C ASP A 44 6.97 6.78 16.56
N GLN A 45 7.21 7.90 15.87
CA GLN A 45 8.39 8.11 15.03
C GLN A 45 9.70 8.15 15.83
N SER A 46 9.63 8.37 17.15
CA SER A 46 10.78 8.35 18.04
C SER A 46 11.19 6.94 18.50
N SER A 47 10.38 5.91 18.19
CA SER A 47 10.64 4.54 18.65
C SER A 47 11.92 3.96 18.04
N GLN A 48 12.81 3.46 18.90
CA GLN A 48 14.10 2.88 18.51
C GLN A 48 13.99 1.66 17.57
N GLN A 49 12.89 0.90 17.65
CA GLN A 49 12.67 -0.31 16.84
C GLN A 49 12.05 0.01 15.47
N LEU A 50 11.43 1.19 15.32
CA LEU A 50 10.68 1.55 14.13
C LEU A 50 11.50 1.48 12.83
N PRO A 51 12.77 1.96 12.77
CA PRO A 51 13.56 1.88 11.53
C PRO A 51 13.73 0.45 11.01
N GLN A 52 13.95 -0.53 11.90
CA GLN A 52 14.12 -1.93 11.51
C GLN A 52 12.81 -2.56 11.01
N LEU A 53 11.69 -2.21 11.65
CA LEU A 53 10.36 -2.62 11.23
C LEU A 53 10.00 -2.05 9.86
N LEU A 54 10.25 -0.76 9.63
CA LEU A 54 10.02 -0.11 8.35
C LEU A 54 10.90 -0.69 7.25
N GLN A 55 12.16 -1.02 7.53
CA GLN A 55 13.05 -1.68 6.58
C GLN A 55 12.52 -3.06 6.17
N THR A 56 12.00 -3.83 7.14
CA THR A 56 11.40 -5.15 6.88
C THR A 56 10.22 -5.04 5.92
N ILE A 57 9.30 -4.12 6.17
CA ILE A 57 8.14 -3.88 5.29
C ILE A 57 8.58 -3.35 3.92
N THR A 58 9.55 -2.43 3.89
CA THR A 58 10.08 -1.88 2.63
C THR A 58 10.67 -3.00 1.77
N ASN A 59 11.47 -3.89 2.35
CA ASN A 59 12.06 -5.02 1.62
C ASN A 59 10.99 -5.99 1.11
N ALA A 60 9.97 -6.28 1.92
CA ALA A 60 8.85 -7.13 1.52
C ALA A 60 8.06 -6.55 0.34
N LEU A 61 7.76 -5.25 0.38
CA LEU A 61 7.08 -4.54 -0.70
C LEU A 61 7.92 -4.50 -1.98
N LEU A 62 9.21 -4.19 -1.88
CA LEU A 62 10.12 -4.13 -3.03
C LEU A 62 10.46 -5.52 -3.59
N GLY A 63 10.29 -6.58 -2.81
CA GLY A 63 10.42 -7.97 -3.25
C GLY A 63 9.15 -8.56 -3.87
N ALA A 64 8.01 -7.87 -3.79
CA ALA A 64 6.74 -8.33 -4.34
C ALA A 64 6.54 -7.79 -5.77
N ASP A 65 6.65 -8.67 -6.77
CA ASP A 65 6.50 -8.33 -8.19
C ASP A 65 5.23 -7.53 -8.48
N GLY A 66 4.08 -7.94 -7.94
CA GLY A 66 2.83 -7.22 -8.14
C GLY A 66 2.89 -5.76 -7.66
N PHE A 67 3.65 -5.49 -6.59
CA PHE A 67 3.79 -4.15 -6.02
C PHE A 67 4.74 -3.32 -6.88
N THR A 68 5.92 -3.84 -7.21
CA THR A 68 6.92 -3.10 -7.98
C THR A 68 6.49 -2.84 -9.42
N MET A 69 5.78 -3.79 -10.05
CA MET A 69 5.26 -3.66 -11.41
C MET A 69 4.14 -2.62 -11.51
N TYR A 70 3.22 -2.57 -10.53
CA TYR A 70 2.13 -1.59 -10.56
C TYR A 70 2.54 -0.25 -9.98
N ALA A 71 3.08 -0.22 -8.75
CA ALA A 71 3.36 1.02 -8.05
C ALA A 71 4.56 1.77 -8.63
N LEU A 72 5.52 1.06 -9.25
CA LEU A 72 6.77 1.62 -9.78
C LEU A 72 7.39 2.62 -8.80
N PRO A 73 7.69 2.20 -7.56
CA PRO A 73 7.95 3.13 -6.46
C PRO A 73 9.31 3.83 -6.64
N ARG A 74 9.30 5.16 -6.67
CA ARG A 74 10.50 6.01 -6.57
C ARG A 74 10.83 6.36 -5.13
N LYS A 75 9.80 6.66 -4.34
CA LYS A 75 9.91 6.92 -2.89
C LYS A 75 8.71 6.30 -2.18
N LEU A 76 8.92 5.83 -0.97
CA LEU A 76 7.88 5.30 -0.09
C LEU A 76 7.82 6.12 1.20
N HIS A 77 6.61 6.34 1.70
CA HIS A 77 6.37 6.75 3.07
C HIS A 77 5.46 5.72 3.75
N ILE A 78 5.88 5.18 4.88
CA ILE A 78 5.21 4.05 5.55
C ILE A 78 5.02 4.39 7.02
N VAL A 79 3.84 4.09 7.54
CA VAL A 79 3.51 4.18 8.97
C VAL A 79 2.74 2.94 9.41
N PHE A 80 2.94 2.52 10.66
CA PHE A 80 2.07 1.51 11.25
C PHE A 80 0.87 2.19 11.90
N ASN A 81 -0.31 1.62 11.71
CA ASN A 81 -1.51 2.06 12.39
C ASN A 81 -2.20 0.91 13.13
N ARG A 82 -2.89 1.28 14.20
CA ARG A 82 -3.66 0.38 15.04
C ARG A 82 -5.05 0.96 15.27
N TYR A 83 -6.06 0.13 15.14
CA TYR A 83 -7.45 0.43 15.46
C TYR A 83 -7.93 -0.57 16.50
N ASP A 84 -8.30 -0.07 17.67
CA ASP A 84 -8.98 -0.83 18.72
C ASP A 84 -10.50 -0.59 18.67
N VAL A 85 -11.26 -1.22 19.57
CA VAL A 85 -12.72 -1.09 19.59
C VAL A 85 -13.17 0.38 19.62
N GLY A 86 -14.06 0.74 18.69
CA GLY A 86 -14.59 2.11 18.49
C GLY A 86 -13.76 3.00 17.56
N MET A 87 -12.49 2.66 17.33
CA MET A 87 -11.60 3.41 16.43
C MET A 87 -12.01 3.22 14.97
N HIS A 88 -11.91 4.30 14.19
CA HIS A 88 -12.32 4.38 12.80
C HIS A 88 -11.57 5.49 12.06
N TYR A 89 -11.70 5.53 10.74
CA TYR A 89 -11.31 6.71 9.96
C TYR A 89 -12.37 6.95 8.90
N GLY A 90 -13.12 8.03 9.05
CA GLY A 90 -14.19 8.41 8.13
C GLY A 90 -13.69 8.69 6.72
N GLU A 91 -14.66 8.93 5.84
CA GLU A 91 -14.44 9.08 4.40
C GLU A 91 -13.54 10.27 4.05
N HIS A 92 -12.45 10.00 3.33
CA HIS A 92 -11.47 11.00 2.93
C HIS A 92 -10.71 10.60 1.68
N ILE A 93 -10.00 11.58 1.13
CA ILE A 93 -8.93 11.39 0.14
C ILE A 93 -7.62 11.74 0.85
N ASP A 94 -6.56 11.01 0.53
CA ASP A 94 -5.24 11.27 1.07
C ASP A 94 -4.72 12.65 0.66
N ALA A 95 -3.89 13.26 1.51
CA ALA A 95 -3.22 14.50 1.13
C ALA A 95 -2.29 14.25 -0.06
N ALA A 96 -2.21 15.19 -1.00
CA ALA A 96 -1.38 15.06 -2.20
C ALA A 96 0.13 14.92 -1.90
N LEU A 97 0.57 15.46 -0.77
CA LEU A 97 1.95 15.39 -0.28
C LEU A 97 1.94 14.82 1.14
N ILE A 98 2.68 13.75 1.37
CA ILE A 98 2.71 13.04 2.65
C ILE A 98 4.14 12.85 3.13
N GLY A 99 4.41 13.26 4.35
CA GLY A 99 5.71 13.08 5.00
C GLY A 99 5.83 13.97 6.24
N PRO A 100 6.95 13.84 6.98
CA PRO A 100 7.16 14.60 8.22
C PRO A 100 7.38 16.10 7.98
N SER A 101 7.76 16.48 6.77
CA SER A 101 8.06 17.85 6.36
C SER A 101 7.98 17.96 4.83
N GLN A 102 7.87 19.19 4.29
CA GLN A 102 7.72 19.40 2.84
C GLN A 102 8.90 18.84 2.02
N ASP A 103 10.13 18.94 2.53
CA ASP A 103 11.35 18.43 1.91
C ASP A 103 11.44 16.90 1.92
N LYS A 104 10.76 16.25 2.87
CA LYS A 104 10.71 14.79 3.02
C LYS A 104 9.38 14.20 2.56
N ALA A 105 8.51 15.01 1.98
CA ALA A 105 7.22 14.57 1.50
C ALA A 105 7.38 13.74 0.22
N VAL A 106 6.53 12.71 0.10
CA VAL A 106 6.28 11.98 -1.14
C VAL A 106 4.98 12.47 -1.74
N ARG A 107 4.93 12.55 -3.08
CA ARG A 107 3.67 12.69 -3.80
C ARG A 107 2.89 11.38 -3.66
N SER A 108 1.65 11.43 -3.17
CA SER A 108 0.83 10.24 -2.93
C SER A 108 0.17 9.75 -4.23
N ASP A 109 0.92 9.05 -5.09
CA ASP A 109 0.37 8.51 -6.34
C ASP A 109 -0.40 7.20 -6.13
N VAL A 110 0.11 6.34 -5.25
CA VAL A 110 -0.47 5.05 -4.89
C VAL A 110 -0.51 4.92 -3.37
N SER A 111 -1.68 4.62 -2.82
CA SER A 111 -1.86 4.24 -1.43
C SER A 111 -1.83 2.71 -1.30
N PHE A 112 -1.35 2.23 -0.16
CA PHE A 112 -1.37 0.81 0.14
C PHE A 112 -1.65 0.51 1.60
N THR A 113 -2.17 -0.68 1.85
CA THR A 113 -2.41 -1.25 3.17
C THR A 113 -1.92 -2.69 3.17
N LEU A 114 -0.86 -2.95 3.92
CA LEU A 114 -0.43 -4.28 4.29
C LEU A 114 -1.13 -4.69 5.58
N PHE A 115 -1.99 -5.69 5.49
CA PHE A 115 -2.73 -6.21 6.64
C PHE A 115 -1.79 -6.98 7.56
N LEU A 116 -1.78 -6.62 8.84
CA LEU A 116 -0.95 -7.28 9.85
C LEU A 116 -1.77 -8.02 10.90
N SER A 117 -3.09 -7.82 10.99
CA SER A 117 -4.01 -8.65 11.79
C SER A 117 -4.77 -9.62 10.90
N ASP A 118 -4.99 -10.84 11.39
CA ASP A 118 -5.84 -11.80 10.68
C ASP A 118 -7.30 -11.32 10.68
N PRO A 119 -8.04 -11.46 9.57
CA PRO A 119 -9.40 -10.93 9.47
C PRO A 119 -10.36 -11.56 10.48
N ALA A 120 -10.10 -12.80 10.92
CA ALA A 120 -10.86 -13.47 11.96
C ALA A 120 -10.57 -12.96 13.38
N SER A 121 -9.49 -12.19 13.61
CA SER A 121 -9.11 -11.71 14.95
C SER A 121 -9.79 -10.39 15.34
N TYR A 122 -10.59 -9.79 14.46
CA TYR A 122 -11.32 -8.55 14.72
C TYR A 122 -12.65 -8.49 13.95
N GLU A 123 -13.64 -7.78 14.49
CA GLU A 123 -14.92 -7.49 13.81
C GLU A 123 -14.95 -6.04 13.37
N GLY A 124 -15.53 -5.74 12.19
CA GLY A 124 -15.40 -4.42 11.57
C GLY A 124 -14.00 -4.17 11.00
N GLY A 125 -13.58 -2.91 10.91
CA GLY A 125 -12.23 -2.53 10.47
C GLY A 125 -11.96 -2.71 8.98
N GLU A 126 -12.99 -2.90 8.16
CA GLU A 126 -12.89 -2.99 6.71
C GLU A 126 -12.32 -1.68 6.14
N LEU A 127 -11.33 -1.79 5.25
CA LEU A 127 -10.96 -0.68 4.36
C LEU A 127 -11.99 -0.62 3.24
N VAL A 128 -12.74 0.46 3.16
CA VAL A 128 -13.79 0.65 2.15
C VAL A 128 -13.32 1.71 1.16
N MET A 129 -13.31 1.34 -0.12
CA MET A 129 -13.02 2.24 -1.24
C MET A 129 -14.30 2.56 -1.99
N VAL A 130 -14.60 3.84 -2.17
CA VAL A 130 -15.79 4.33 -2.85
C VAL A 130 -15.42 4.68 -4.29
N THR A 131 -16.08 4.02 -5.23
CA THR A 131 -15.88 4.24 -6.66
C THR A 131 -17.20 4.65 -7.32
N PRO A 132 -17.18 5.17 -8.55
CA PRO A 132 -18.40 5.43 -9.33
C PRO A 132 -19.29 4.20 -9.53
N TYR A 133 -18.75 2.98 -9.37
CA TYR A 133 -19.45 1.71 -9.57
C TYR A 133 -19.86 1.04 -8.24
N GLY A 134 -19.67 1.72 -7.11
CA GLY A 134 -20.02 1.22 -5.79
C GLY A 134 -18.83 1.11 -4.84
N GLU A 135 -19.09 0.51 -3.69
CA GLU A 135 -18.11 0.33 -2.62
C GLU A 135 -17.38 -1.01 -2.72
N HIS A 136 -16.06 -0.98 -2.50
CA HIS A 136 -15.21 -2.15 -2.42
C HIS A 136 -14.67 -2.31 -1.01
N PHE A 137 -14.98 -3.43 -0.38
CA PHE A 137 -14.58 -3.75 0.99
C PHE A 137 -13.34 -4.64 0.99
N CYS A 138 -12.33 -4.27 1.77
CA CYS A 138 -11.08 -5.01 1.91
C CYS A 138 -10.80 -5.33 3.38
N LYS A 139 -10.66 -6.62 3.66
CA LYS A 139 -10.30 -7.17 4.98
C LYS A 139 -9.52 -8.46 4.78
N GLU A 140 -8.28 -8.28 4.32
CA GLU A 140 -7.49 -9.38 3.77
C GLU A 140 -6.74 -10.17 4.85
N PRO A 141 -6.32 -11.42 4.56
CA PRO A 141 -5.39 -12.18 5.39
C PRO A 141 -4.13 -11.39 5.70
N ALA A 142 -3.58 -11.58 6.89
CA ALA A 142 -2.35 -10.91 7.26
C ALA A 142 -1.18 -11.33 6.34
N GLY A 143 -0.35 -10.37 5.95
CA GLY A 143 0.67 -10.54 4.91
C GLY A 143 0.19 -10.18 3.51
N THR A 144 -1.10 -9.89 3.32
CA THR A 144 -1.63 -9.36 2.05
C THR A 144 -1.50 -7.85 2.00
N VAL A 145 -0.99 -7.32 0.88
CA VAL A 145 -1.04 -5.88 0.59
C VAL A 145 -2.14 -5.58 -0.42
N VAL A 146 -2.94 -4.57 -0.11
CA VAL A 146 -3.90 -3.95 -1.02
C VAL A 146 -3.32 -2.63 -1.50
N ILE A 147 -3.31 -2.40 -2.82
CA ILE A 147 -2.79 -1.17 -3.44
C ILE A 147 -3.84 -0.54 -4.37
N TYR A 148 -3.92 0.79 -4.33
CA TYR A 148 -4.93 1.57 -5.08
C TYR A 148 -4.44 3.01 -5.31
N PRO A 149 -4.97 3.73 -6.32
CA PRO A 149 -4.67 5.14 -6.52
C PRO A 149 -5.09 5.95 -5.29
N SER A 150 -4.23 6.83 -4.78
CA SER A 150 -4.55 7.67 -3.61
C SER A 150 -5.69 8.68 -3.87
N LEU A 151 -6.11 8.82 -5.13
CA LEU A 151 -7.25 9.61 -5.58
C LEU A 151 -8.60 8.99 -5.20
N VAL A 152 -8.60 7.73 -4.73
CA VAL A 152 -9.83 7.01 -4.37
C VAL A 152 -10.29 7.45 -2.99
N LEU A 153 -11.55 7.86 -2.93
CA LEU A 153 -12.26 8.15 -1.69
C LEU A 153 -12.36 6.87 -0.86
N HIS A 154 -11.95 6.90 0.40
CA HIS A 154 -11.91 5.70 1.22
C HIS A 154 -12.10 5.98 2.71
N ARG A 155 -12.42 4.92 3.46
CA ARG A 155 -12.61 4.94 4.91
C ARG A 155 -12.19 3.62 5.54
N VAL A 156 -12.02 3.63 6.86
CA VAL A 156 -11.86 2.43 7.69
C VAL A 156 -13.07 2.34 8.62
N GLU A 157 -13.88 1.30 8.45
CA GLU A 157 -15.06 1.04 9.28
C GLU A 157 -14.66 0.86 10.76
N PRO A 158 -15.54 1.22 11.71
CA PRO A 158 -15.25 1.04 13.13
C PRO A 158 -14.92 -0.40 13.48
N VAL A 159 -13.84 -0.60 14.24
CA VAL A 159 -13.55 -1.90 14.84
C VAL A 159 -14.53 -2.13 15.98
N ARG A 160 -15.24 -3.26 15.96
CA ARG A 160 -16.28 -3.62 16.95
C ARG A 160 -15.77 -4.62 17.98
N LYS A 161 -14.80 -5.46 17.61
CA LYS A 161 -14.09 -6.40 18.49
C LYS A 161 -12.65 -6.57 18.05
N GLY A 162 -11.76 -6.88 19.00
CA GLY A 162 -10.35 -7.15 18.74
C GLY A 162 -9.57 -5.89 18.31
N THR A 163 -8.45 -6.13 17.62
CA THR A 163 -7.52 -5.07 17.20
C THR A 163 -7.08 -5.29 15.75
N ARG A 164 -7.21 -4.26 14.93
CA ARG A 164 -6.70 -4.22 13.56
C ARG A 164 -5.36 -3.49 13.54
N LEU A 165 -4.32 -4.20 13.14
CA LEU A 165 -2.98 -3.68 12.90
C LEU A 165 -2.70 -3.70 11.39
N ALA A 166 -2.11 -2.64 10.86
CA ALA A 166 -1.64 -2.60 9.48
C ALA A 166 -0.40 -1.72 9.33
N ALA A 167 0.38 -1.97 8.28
CA ALA A 167 1.30 -0.99 7.73
C ALA A 167 0.59 -0.31 6.56
N ILE A 168 0.36 0.99 6.67
CA ILE A 168 -0.16 1.80 5.58
C ILE A 168 0.96 2.64 4.99
N GLY A 169 0.82 3.02 3.73
CA GLY A 169 1.82 3.88 3.13
C GLY A 169 1.41 4.41 1.78
N TRP A 170 2.32 5.23 1.25
CA TRP A 170 2.16 5.92 -0.01
C TRP A 170 3.43 5.75 -0.83
N ALA A 171 3.25 5.45 -2.10
CA ALA A 171 4.31 5.45 -3.08
C ALA A 171 4.19 6.67 -3.99
N GLN A 172 5.28 7.43 -4.08
CA GLN A 172 5.50 8.28 -5.24
C GLN A 172 5.99 7.39 -6.37
N SER A 173 5.18 7.26 -7.39
CA SER A 173 5.48 6.44 -8.55
C SER A 173 6.42 7.18 -9.50
N PHE A 174 7.23 6.43 -10.25
CA PHE A 174 7.86 6.98 -11.43
C PHE A 174 6.82 7.45 -12.47
N ILE A 175 5.65 6.83 -12.54
CA ILE A 175 4.56 7.23 -13.44
C ILE A 175 3.44 7.88 -12.62
N ARG A 176 3.28 9.20 -12.75
CA ARG A 176 2.27 9.97 -12.02
C ARG A 176 0.85 9.56 -12.38
N ASP A 177 0.55 9.50 -13.66
CA ASP A 177 -0.81 9.28 -14.16
C ASP A 177 -1.27 7.83 -13.90
N PRO A 178 -2.43 7.63 -13.25
CA PRO A 178 -2.90 6.29 -12.88
C PRO A 178 -3.28 5.42 -14.10
N LEU A 179 -3.73 6.02 -15.20
CA LEU A 179 -4.07 5.29 -16.42
C LEU A 179 -2.80 4.85 -17.17
N GLN A 180 -1.79 5.73 -17.27
CA GLN A 180 -0.47 5.35 -17.80
C GLN A 180 0.16 4.23 -16.99
N ARG A 181 0.04 4.29 -15.67
CA ARG A 181 0.57 3.27 -14.77
C ARG A 181 -0.17 1.93 -14.91
N GLU A 182 -1.49 1.97 -15.08
CA GLU A 182 -2.30 0.77 -15.36
C GLU A 182 -1.92 0.16 -16.73
N MET A 183 -1.75 0.98 -17.77
CA MET A 183 -1.27 0.51 -19.07
C MET A 183 0.15 -0.09 -18.97
N ALA A 184 1.05 0.53 -18.21
CA ALA A 184 2.41 0.01 -18.00
C ALA A 184 2.40 -1.35 -17.31
N TYR A 185 1.55 -1.52 -16.28
CA TYR A 185 1.37 -2.78 -15.59
C TYR A 185 0.85 -3.89 -16.52
N GLU A 186 -0.20 -3.61 -17.29
CA GLU A 186 -0.77 -4.58 -18.24
C GLU A 186 0.21 -4.91 -19.38
N MET A 187 1.00 -3.94 -19.85
CA MET A 187 2.08 -4.20 -20.81
C MET A 187 3.15 -5.13 -20.24
N ASP A 188 3.62 -4.95 -19.00
CA ASP A 188 4.62 -5.87 -18.45
C ASP A 188 4.05 -7.28 -18.20
N ARG A 189 2.79 -7.39 -17.75
CA ARG A 189 2.10 -8.67 -17.62
C ARG A 189 2.01 -9.41 -18.95
N LEU A 190 1.48 -8.74 -19.98
CA LEU A 190 1.37 -9.32 -21.31
C LEU A 190 2.74 -9.73 -21.85
N ARG A 191 3.78 -8.94 -21.60
CA ARG A 191 5.15 -9.30 -22.02
C ARG A 191 5.64 -10.59 -21.36
N ARG A 192 5.33 -10.80 -20.07
CA ARG A 192 5.70 -12.03 -19.34
C ARG A 192 4.91 -13.23 -19.83
N ASP A 193 3.60 -13.07 -20.05
CA ASP A 193 2.73 -14.13 -20.55
C ASP A 193 3.19 -14.57 -21.95
N LEU A 194 3.44 -13.62 -22.85
CA LEU A 194 3.99 -13.90 -24.18
C LEU A 194 5.35 -14.62 -24.13
N ALA A 195 6.21 -14.26 -23.17
CA ALA A 195 7.53 -14.89 -23.03
C ALA A 195 7.42 -16.35 -22.59
N ALA A 196 6.42 -16.68 -21.77
CA ALA A 196 6.14 -18.05 -21.35
C ALA A 196 5.49 -18.87 -22.47
N GLU A 197 4.54 -18.30 -23.22
CA GLU A 197 3.79 -19.00 -24.26
C GLU A 197 4.57 -19.14 -25.59
N MET A 198 5.38 -18.14 -25.95
CA MET A 198 6.10 -18.08 -27.23
C MET A 198 7.59 -17.77 -27.04
N PRO A 199 8.34 -18.65 -26.34
CA PRO A 199 9.76 -18.43 -26.10
C PRO A 199 10.53 -18.29 -27.42
N GLY A 200 11.39 -17.26 -27.51
CA GLY A 200 12.21 -16.98 -28.70
C GLY A 200 11.48 -16.26 -29.84
N SER A 201 10.20 -15.91 -29.68
CA SER A 201 9.45 -15.18 -30.70
C SER A 201 10.03 -13.76 -30.93
N PRO A 202 10.21 -13.32 -32.20
CA PRO A 202 10.66 -11.96 -32.49
C PRO A 202 9.66 -10.88 -32.06
N TYR A 203 8.41 -11.25 -31.74
CA TYR A 203 7.43 -10.33 -31.20
C TYR A 203 7.74 -9.89 -29.76
N LEU A 204 8.48 -10.70 -28.99
CA LEU A 204 8.89 -10.35 -27.62
C LEU A 204 9.77 -9.10 -27.60
N GLU A 205 10.78 -9.05 -28.47
CA GLU A 205 11.66 -7.89 -28.60
C GLU A 205 10.92 -6.65 -29.10
N ARG A 206 10.04 -6.82 -30.09
CA ARG A 206 9.23 -5.71 -30.62
C ARG A 206 8.31 -5.13 -29.55
N PHE A 207 7.63 -5.97 -28.79
CA PHE A 207 6.74 -5.54 -27.72
C PHE A 207 7.53 -4.98 -26.53
N GLY A 208 8.66 -5.59 -26.18
CA GLY A 208 9.60 -5.08 -25.19
C GLY A 208 10.06 -3.65 -25.52
N ARG A 209 10.37 -3.36 -26.80
CA ARG A 209 10.70 -2.00 -27.25
C ARG A 209 9.55 -1.02 -27.05
N ILE A 210 8.30 -1.40 -27.35
CA ILE A 210 7.11 -0.55 -27.13
C ILE A 210 6.97 -0.23 -25.65
N HIS A 211 7.00 -1.26 -24.80
CA HIS A 211 6.91 -1.12 -23.34
C HIS A 211 8.01 -0.18 -22.80
N GLN A 212 9.27 -0.41 -23.17
CA GLN A 212 10.39 0.42 -22.71
C GLN A 212 10.30 1.88 -23.20
N ASN A 213 9.79 2.12 -24.40
CA ASN A 213 9.58 3.48 -24.90
C ASN A 213 8.41 4.18 -24.19
N ALA A 214 7.32 3.46 -23.90
CA ALA A 214 6.23 3.99 -23.09
C ALA A 214 6.71 4.38 -21.69
N MET A 215 7.53 3.53 -21.05
CA MET A 215 8.19 3.85 -19.78
C MET A 215 8.98 5.16 -19.88
N ARG A 216 9.87 5.30 -20.87
CA ARG A 216 10.65 6.56 -21.07
C ARG A 216 9.78 7.80 -21.25
N MET A 217 8.61 7.66 -21.87
CA MET A 217 7.69 8.78 -22.11
C MET A 217 6.90 9.18 -20.86
N TRP A 218 6.60 8.22 -19.99
CA TRP A 218 5.69 8.43 -18.85
C TRP A 218 6.39 8.61 -17.51
N THR A 219 7.67 8.25 -17.40
CA THR A 219 8.42 8.37 -16.15
C THR A 219 8.83 9.83 -15.87
N ASP A 220 8.51 10.32 -14.67
CA ASP A 220 8.95 11.61 -14.13
C ASP A 220 10.38 11.50 -13.56
N ASN A 221 11.27 12.41 -13.99
CA ASN A 221 12.66 12.54 -13.48
C ASN A 221 12.77 13.05 -12.05
#